data_AF-A0A6A5VL90-F1
#
_entry.id   AF-A0A6A5VL90-F1
#
_cell.length_a   1.000
_cell.length_b   1.000
_cell.length_c   1.000
_cell.angle_alpha   90.00
_cell.angle_beta   90.00
_cell.angle_gamma   90.00
#
_symmetry.space_group_name_H-M   'P 1'
#
loop_
_entity.id
_entity.type
_entity.pdbx_description
1 polymer ?
#
loop_
_entity_poly.entity_id
_entity_poly.type
_entity_poly.pdbx_seq_one_letter_code
_entity_poly.pdbx_strand_id
1 'polypeptide(L)'
;MLADAHYQLQSLYQPDLEFQECYLYGTSTANQRIEAWWDQLSKGIIFRWRNYFASLRTQGHFSKDNLADQISLYAVYILILREELYNFVRLWNSHSIRKQANRQNAVVGKPFMLYHYPGSHVQNWGIPFNSEQLRTIKEGVGEWEIDAYLPSETLSWCKVGARNWQI
;
A
#
# COMPACT_ATOMS: atom_id res chain seq x y z
N MET A 1 -14.10 -9.10 3.53
CA MET A 1 -13.68 -8.89 2.14
C MET A 1 -12.32 -9.54 1.86
N LEU A 2 -11.21 -9.13 2.49
CA LEU A 2 -9.90 -9.75 2.21
C LEU A 2 -9.76 -11.20 2.72
N ALA A 3 -10.17 -11.48 3.96
CA ALA A 3 -10.13 -12.85 4.52
C ALA A 3 -11.07 -13.80 3.76
N ASP A 4 -12.21 -13.30 3.30
CA ASP A 4 -13.17 -14.03 2.48
C ASP A 4 -12.60 -14.37 1.09
N ALA A 5 -12.00 -13.39 0.41
CA ALA A 5 -11.29 -13.64 -0.85
C ALA A 5 -10.13 -14.64 -0.66
N HIS A 6 -9.38 -14.54 0.44
CA HIS A 6 -8.31 -15.49 0.77
C HIS A 6 -8.87 -16.90 0.95
N TYR A 7 -9.94 -17.06 1.73
CA TYR A 7 -10.60 -18.34 1.96
C TYR A 7 -11.08 -18.97 0.66
N GLN A 8 -11.79 -18.22 -0.19
CA GLN A 8 -12.28 -18.71 -1.47
C GLN A 8 -11.15 -19.15 -2.42
N LEU A 9 -10.00 -18.48 -2.39
CA LEU A 9 -8.84 -18.86 -3.20
C LEU A 9 -8.15 -20.13 -2.68
N GLN A 10 -8.07 -20.29 -1.36
CA GLN A 10 -7.37 -21.41 -0.73
C GLN A 10 -8.21 -22.69 -0.65
N SER A 11 -9.52 -22.59 -0.46
CA SER A 11 -10.43 -23.74 -0.32
C SER A 11 -10.40 -24.67 -1.54
N LEU A 12 -10.02 -24.16 -2.70
CA LEU A 12 -9.82 -24.96 -3.92
C LEU A 12 -8.63 -25.92 -3.83
N TYR A 13 -7.61 -25.57 -3.05
CA TYR A 13 -6.40 -26.38 -2.88
C TYR A 13 -6.40 -27.16 -1.56
N GLN A 14 -7.19 -26.69 -0.58
CA GLN A 14 -7.32 -27.27 0.76
C GLN A 14 -8.80 -27.36 1.11
N PRO A 15 -9.50 -28.44 0.71
CA PRO A 15 -10.94 -28.59 0.95
C PRO A 15 -11.32 -28.63 2.43
N ASP A 16 -10.39 -29.06 3.28
CA ASP A 16 -10.57 -29.18 4.74
C ASP A 16 -10.27 -27.86 5.48
N LEU A 17 -9.88 -26.79 4.75
CA LEU A 17 -9.57 -25.50 5.36
C LEU A 17 -10.84 -24.85 5.93
N GLU A 18 -10.79 -24.45 7.19
CA GLU A 18 -11.85 -23.68 7.81
C GLU A 18 -11.62 -22.17 7.63
N PHE A 19 -12.71 -21.40 7.53
CA PHE A 19 -12.62 -19.94 7.35
C PHE A 19 -11.79 -19.26 8.47
N GLN A 20 -11.90 -19.77 9.70
CA GLN A 20 -11.17 -19.25 10.87
C GLN A 20 -9.66 -19.46 10.77
N GLU A 21 -9.20 -20.39 9.95
CA GLU A 21 -7.77 -20.65 9.71
C GLU A 21 -7.17 -19.69 8.70
N CYS A 22 -7.99 -18.94 7.96
CA CYS A 22 -7.55 -17.96 6.96
C CYS A 22 -7.14 -16.60 7.56
N TYR A 23 -7.32 -16.42 8.88
CA TYR A 23 -6.92 -15.20 9.57
C TYR A 23 -6.49 -15.51 11.00
N LEU A 24 -5.60 -14.70 11.54
CA LEU A 24 -5.05 -14.88 12.88
C LEU A 24 -5.42 -13.68 13.74
N TYR A 25 -5.98 -13.95 14.92
CA TYR A 25 -6.03 -12.96 15.99
C TYR A 25 -4.72 -13.01 16.77
N GLY A 26 -4.06 -11.85 16.87
CA GLY A 26 -2.84 -11.68 17.65
C GLY A 26 -2.96 -10.51 18.61
N THR A 27 -2.13 -10.52 19.65
CA THR A 27 -1.94 -9.34 20.50
C THR A 27 -1.28 -8.22 19.71
N SER A 28 -1.44 -6.96 20.13
CA SER A 28 -0.71 -5.82 19.53
C SER A 28 0.81 -6.02 19.52
N THR A 29 1.34 -6.77 20.50
CA THR A 29 2.76 -7.13 20.58
C THR A 29 3.23 -8.08 19.48
N ALA A 30 2.32 -8.80 18.81
CA ALA A 30 2.67 -9.58 17.61
C ALA A 30 2.86 -8.70 16.37
N ASN A 31 2.24 -7.50 16.35
CA ASN A 31 2.24 -6.57 15.23
C ASN A 31 3.43 -5.58 15.23
N GLN A 32 4.37 -5.71 16.18
CA GLN A 32 5.41 -4.71 16.45
C GLN A 32 6.31 -4.40 15.25
N ARG A 33 6.58 -5.37 14.37
CA ARG A 33 7.40 -5.13 13.18
C ARG A 33 6.69 -4.25 12.15
N ILE A 34 5.40 -4.50 11.96
CA ILE A 34 4.54 -3.72 11.06
C ILE A 34 4.37 -2.32 11.66
N GLU A 35 4.10 -2.22 12.96
CA GLU A 35 4.01 -0.92 13.66
C GLU A 35 5.31 -0.12 13.61
N ALA A 36 6.46 -0.76 13.82
CA ALA A 36 7.75 -0.12 13.68
C ALA A 36 7.99 0.39 12.25
N TRP A 37 7.54 -0.34 11.24
CA TRP A 37 7.61 0.12 9.86
C TRP A 37 6.71 1.35 9.61
N TRP A 38 5.47 1.31 10.10
CA TRP A 38 4.55 2.45 10.02
C TRP A 38 5.09 3.69 10.74
N ASP A 39 5.77 3.51 11.87
CA ASP A 39 6.45 4.60 12.59
C ASP A 39 7.59 5.21 11.77
N GLN A 40 8.42 4.39 11.11
CA GLN A 40 9.48 4.88 10.22
C GLN A 40 8.93 5.65 9.02
N LEU A 41 7.88 5.13 8.37
CA LEU A 41 7.19 5.81 7.28
C LEU A 41 6.61 7.15 7.76
N SER A 42 6.00 7.14 8.94
CA SER A 42 5.36 8.32 9.52
C SER A 42 6.38 9.42 9.78
N LYS A 43 7.48 9.08 10.47
CA LYS A 43 8.58 10.01 10.80
C LYS A 43 9.33 10.48 9.56
N GLY A 44 9.50 9.62 8.55
CA GLY A 44 10.24 9.92 7.34
C GLY A 44 9.51 10.87 6.39
N ILE A 45 8.24 10.59 6.09
CA ILE A 45 7.51 11.31 5.02
C ILE A 45 6.17 11.86 5.49
N ILE A 46 5.35 11.09 6.19
CA ILE A 46 3.95 11.48 6.41
C ILE A 46 3.84 12.67 7.38
N PHE A 47 4.75 12.78 8.36
CA PHE A 47 4.67 13.82 9.39
C PHE A 47 4.74 15.24 8.81
N ARG A 48 5.61 15.48 7.81
CA ARG A 48 5.68 16.79 7.16
C ARG A 48 4.38 17.17 6.44
N TRP A 49 3.76 16.22 5.73
CA TRP A 49 2.51 16.44 5.02
C TRP A 49 1.35 16.66 5.97
N ARG A 50 1.31 15.90 7.07
CA ARG A 50 0.34 16.10 8.13
C ARG A 50 0.41 17.53 8.68
N ASN A 51 1.60 18.03 8.99
CA ASN A 51 1.77 19.39 9.49
C ASN A 51 1.40 20.44 8.45
N TYR A 52 1.78 20.24 7.20
CA TYR A 52 1.45 21.12 6.09
C TYR A 52 -0.07 21.22 5.84
N PHE A 53 -0.78 20.10 5.76
CA PHE A 53 -2.24 20.13 5.59
C PHE A 53 -2.97 20.66 6.83
N ALA A 54 -2.42 20.42 8.03
CA ALA A 54 -2.93 21.04 9.25
C ALA A 54 -2.77 22.56 9.22
N SER A 55 -1.67 23.09 8.67
CA SER A 55 -1.48 24.55 8.52
C SER A 55 -2.43 25.13 7.49
N LEU A 56 -2.67 24.47 6.35
CA LEU A 56 -3.67 24.93 5.36
C LEU A 56 -5.05 25.09 6.00
N ARG A 57 -5.48 24.10 6.79
CA ARG A 57 -6.76 24.18 7.50
C ARG A 57 -6.79 25.32 8.53
N THR A 58 -5.72 25.46 9.32
CA THR A 58 -5.65 26.47 10.40
C THR A 58 -5.62 27.90 9.86
N GLN A 59 -5.03 28.09 8.68
CA GLN A 59 -4.95 29.39 7.99
C GLN A 59 -6.20 29.70 7.16
N GLY A 60 -7.18 28.78 7.09
CA GLY A 60 -8.39 28.97 6.29
C GLY A 60 -8.20 28.76 4.79
N HIS A 61 -7.08 28.19 4.35
CA HIS A 61 -6.81 27.84 2.95
C HIS A 61 -7.43 26.51 2.52
N PHE A 62 -7.97 25.74 3.46
CA PHE A 62 -8.65 24.49 3.18
C PHE A 62 -9.81 24.28 4.15
N SER A 63 -10.99 24.00 3.61
CA SER A 63 -12.14 23.49 4.36
C SER A 63 -12.51 22.10 3.85
N LYS A 64 -12.63 21.14 4.78
CA LYS A 64 -13.09 19.78 4.45
C LYS A 64 -14.53 19.77 3.91
N ASP A 65 -15.31 20.80 4.22
CA ASP A 65 -16.72 20.89 3.83
C ASP A 65 -16.90 21.62 2.49
N ASN A 66 -15.79 22.07 1.87
CA ASN A 66 -15.77 22.69 0.55
C ASN A 66 -15.31 21.69 -0.51
N LEU A 67 -16.16 21.44 -1.52
CA LEU A 67 -15.86 20.49 -2.60
C LEU A 67 -14.68 20.94 -3.48
N ALA A 68 -14.55 22.23 -3.79
CA ALA A 68 -13.46 22.75 -4.59
C ALA A 68 -12.11 22.58 -3.87
N ASP A 69 -12.08 22.80 -2.56
CA ASP A 69 -10.88 22.59 -1.74
C ASP A 69 -10.48 21.11 -1.72
N GLN A 70 -11.45 20.19 -1.57
CA GLN A 70 -11.21 18.76 -1.64
C GLN A 70 -10.64 18.35 -3.01
N ILE A 71 -11.29 18.76 -4.11
CA ILE A 71 -10.84 18.46 -5.48
C ILE A 71 -9.43 19.02 -5.70
N SER A 72 -9.15 20.25 -5.26
CA SER A 72 -7.84 20.88 -5.39
C SER A 72 -6.77 20.11 -4.63
N LEU A 73 -7.08 19.64 -3.42
CA LEU A 73 -6.15 18.82 -2.64
C LEU A 73 -5.79 17.53 -3.36
N TYR A 74 -6.78 16.81 -3.90
CA TYR A 74 -6.53 15.60 -4.68
C TYR A 74 -5.77 15.91 -5.97
N ALA A 75 -6.19 16.91 -6.74
CA ALA A 75 -5.60 17.26 -8.03
C ALA A 75 -4.11 17.61 -7.92
N VAL A 76 -3.72 18.34 -6.86
CA VAL A 76 -2.35 18.82 -6.69
C VAL A 76 -1.48 17.80 -5.95
N TYR A 77 -1.95 17.27 -4.81
CA TYR A 77 -1.05 16.59 -3.87
C TYR A 77 -1.04 15.07 -3.99
N ILE A 78 -2.08 14.41 -4.52
CA ILE A 78 -2.11 12.94 -4.50
C ILE A 78 -0.99 12.30 -5.31
N LEU A 79 -0.61 12.91 -6.44
CA LEU A 79 0.47 12.40 -7.28
C LEU A 79 1.82 12.55 -6.58
N ILE A 80 2.05 13.70 -5.95
CA ILE A 80 3.26 13.98 -5.16
C ILE A 80 3.36 12.99 -3.99
N LEU A 81 2.27 12.84 -3.23
CA LEU A 81 2.21 11.91 -2.11
C LEU A 81 2.46 10.47 -2.55
N ARG A 82 1.83 10.02 -3.63
CA ARG A 82 2.04 8.68 -4.20
C ARG A 82 3.50 8.47 -4.59
N GLU A 83 4.09 9.40 -5.34
CA GLU A 83 5.49 9.32 -5.75
C GLU A 83 6.43 9.20 -4.55
N GLU A 84 6.23 10.03 -3.53
CA GLU A 84 7.03 10.00 -2.32
C GLU A 84 6.88 8.72 -1.52
N LEU A 85 5.66 8.20 -1.40
CA LEU A 85 5.39 6.91 -0.76
C LEU A 85 6.08 5.76 -1.54
N TYR A 86 5.99 5.76 -2.87
CA TYR A 86 6.68 4.76 -3.69
C TYR A 86 8.20 4.87 -3.58
N ASN A 87 8.74 6.08 -3.53
CA ASN A 87 10.16 6.33 -3.28
C ASN A 87 10.60 5.78 -1.92
N PHE A 88 9.80 5.98 -0.87
CA PHE A 88 10.06 5.42 0.45
C PHE A 88 10.10 3.90 0.42
N VAL A 89 9.10 3.27 -0.20
CA VAL A 89 9.04 1.80 -0.32
C VAL A 89 10.26 1.26 -1.07
N ARG A 90 10.67 1.90 -2.17
CA ARG A 90 11.89 1.54 -2.91
C ARG A 90 13.14 1.66 -2.03
N LEU A 91 13.29 2.79 -1.33
CA LEU A 91 14.42 3.02 -0.43
C LEU A 91 14.46 1.97 0.68
N TRP A 92 13.32 1.73 1.34
CA TRP A 92 13.18 0.74 2.38
C TRP A 92 13.58 -0.66 1.90
N ASN A 93 13.09 -1.07 0.73
CA ASN A 93 13.40 -2.39 0.15
C ASN A 93 14.86 -2.53 -0.33
N SER A 94 15.60 -1.42 -0.42
CA SER A 94 17.04 -1.41 -0.73
C SER A 94 17.94 -1.57 0.51
N HIS A 95 17.39 -1.37 1.72
CA HIS A 95 18.14 -1.49 2.95
C HIS A 95 18.57 -2.94 3.19
N SER A 96 19.82 -3.13 3.63
CA SER A 96 20.33 -4.48 3.91
C SER A 96 19.88 -4.95 5.30
N ILE A 97 19.19 -6.09 5.35
CA ILE A 97 18.95 -6.83 6.59
C ILE A 97 20.30 -7.38 7.05
N ARG A 98 20.74 -6.95 8.23
CA ARG A 98 22.03 -7.36 8.81
C ARG A 98 21.93 -8.74 9.45
N LYS A 99 23.04 -9.49 9.41
CA LYS A 99 23.19 -10.74 10.15
C LYS A 99 23.07 -10.47 11.65
N GLN A 100 22.23 -11.26 12.33
CA GLN A 100 22.03 -11.17 13.79
C GLN A 100 22.58 -12.44 14.45
N ALA A 101 23.49 -12.30 15.41
CA ALA A 101 24.15 -13.45 16.06
C ALA A 101 23.16 -14.42 16.72
N ASN A 102 22.08 -13.91 17.30
CA ASN A 102 21.07 -14.71 18.00
C ASN A 102 19.94 -15.20 17.09
N ARG A 103 20.07 -15.09 15.76
CA ARG A 103 19.05 -15.56 14.81
C ARG A 103 19.70 -16.24 13.61
N GLN A 104 20.03 -17.52 13.80
CA GLN A 104 20.69 -18.33 12.78
C GLN A 104 19.88 -18.43 11.48
N ASN A 105 18.54 -18.46 11.57
CA ASN A 105 17.63 -18.60 10.43
C ASN A 105 17.21 -17.25 9.82
N ALA A 106 17.79 -16.13 10.26
CA ALA A 106 17.46 -14.83 9.68
C ALA A 106 18.07 -14.69 8.28
N VAL A 107 17.23 -14.34 7.30
CA VAL A 107 17.68 -14.08 5.93
C VAL A 107 18.41 -12.74 5.89
N VAL A 108 19.64 -12.76 5.38
CA VAL A 108 20.53 -11.59 5.29
C VAL A 108 20.55 -11.07 3.86
N GLY A 109 20.59 -9.75 3.68
CA GLY A 109 20.66 -9.11 2.37
C GLY A 109 19.57 -8.08 2.15
N LYS A 110 19.47 -7.58 0.92
CA LYS A 110 18.48 -6.54 0.56
C LYS A 110 17.15 -7.21 0.20
N PRO A 111 16.01 -6.81 0.80
CA PRO A 111 14.69 -7.37 0.48
C PRO A 111 14.40 -7.44 -1.01
N PHE A 112 14.69 -6.37 -1.75
CA PHE A 112 14.52 -6.34 -3.20
C PHE A 112 15.29 -7.46 -3.91
N MET A 113 16.55 -7.69 -3.55
CA MET A 113 17.37 -8.75 -4.15
C MET A 113 16.89 -10.14 -3.73
N LEU A 114 16.54 -10.31 -2.46
CA LEU A 114 16.07 -11.59 -1.92
C LEU A 114 14.77 -12.05 -2.60
N TYR A 115 13.90 -11.12 -2.97
CA TYR A 115 12.63 -11.41 -3.64
C TYR A 115 12.79 -11.63 -5.15
N HIS A 116 13.48 -10.72 -5.86
CA HIS A 116 13.55 -10.77 -7.32
C HIS A 116 14.68 -11.66 -7.87
N TYR A 117 15.73 -11.91 -7.08
CA TYR A 117 16.91 -12.67 -7.47
C TYR A 117 17.27 -13.68 -6.37
N PRO A 118 16.36 -14.59 -6.01
CA PRO A 118 16.64 -15.60 -5.01
C PRO A 118 17.77 -16.52 -5.48
N GLY A 119 18.60 -16.98 -4.55
CA GLY A 119 19.64 -17.97 -4.85
C GLY A 119 19.03 -19.30 -5.30
N SER A 120 19.79 -20.12 -6.03
CA SER A 120 19.33 -21.42 -6.55
C SER A 120 18.84 -22.41 -5.48
N HIS A 121 19.24 -22.20 -4.22
CA HIS A 121 18.83 -23.00 -3.06
C HIS A 121 17.50 -22.54 -2.44
N VAL A 122 16.94 -21.42 -2.89
CA VAL A 122 15.69 -20.86 -2.35
C VAL A 122 14.52 -21.41 -3.15
N GLN A 123 13.64 -22.11 -2.46
CA GLN A 123 12.41 -22.66 -3.05
C GLN A 123 11.25 -21.66 -2.90
N ASN A 124 10.48 -21.47 -3.96
CA ASN A 124 9.23 -20.72 -3.92
C ASN A 124 8.12 -21.63 -3.33
N TRP A 125 7.63 -21.26 -2.14
CA TRP A 125 6.52 -21.94 -1.46
C TRP A 125 5.16 -21.29 -1.70
N GLY A 126 5.09 -20.33 -2.63
CA GLY A 126 3.83 -19.71 -3.04
C GLY A 126 2.91 -20.73 -3.70
N ILE A 127 1.63 -20.69 -3.32
CA ILE A 127 0.59 -21.50 -3.93
C ILE A 127 0.10 -20.76 -5.19
N PRO A 128 0.09 -21.40 -6.37
CA PRO A 128 -0.49 -20.79 -7.57
C PRO A 128 -1.99 -20.58 -7.34
N PHE A 129 -2.52 -19.41 -7.69
CA PHE A 129 -3.95 -19.14 -7.57
C PHE A 129 -4.71 -19.67 -8.79
N ASN A 130 -5.97 -20.05 -8.58
CA ASN A 130 -6.86 -20.42 -9.65
C ASN A 130 -7.36 -19.15 -10.38
N SER A 131 -7.02 -19.02 -11.66
CA SER A 131 -7.35 -17.85 -12.48
C SER A 131 -8.85 -17.62 -12.64
N GLU A 132 -9.63 -18.70 -12.70
CA GLU A 132 -11.09 -18.64 -12.85
C GLU A 132 -11.74 -18.11 -11.57
N GLN A 133 -11.34 -18.66 -10.42
CA GLN A 133 -11.83 -18.17 -9.12
C GLN A 133 -11.45 -16.71 -8.88
N LEU A 134 -10.23 -16.31 -9.25
CA LEU A 134 -9.80 -14.92 -9.17
C LEU A 134 -10.67 -14.01 -10.04
N ARG A 135 -11.07 -14.46 -11.24
CA ARG A 135 -11.99 -13.70 -12.11
C ARG A 135 -13.35 -13.53 -11.44
N THR A 136 -13.94 -14.61 -10.91
CA THR A 136 -15.22 -14.56 -10.19
C THR A 136 -15.19 -13.58 -9.01
N ILE A 137 -14.12 -13.63 -8.20
CA ILE A 137 -13.94 -12.70 -7.08
C ILE A 137 -13.84 -11.25 -7.59
N LYS A 138 -13.09 -11.01 -8.67
CA LYS A 138 -12.95 -9.67 -9.26
C LYS A 138 -14.27 -9.13 -9.80
N GLU A 139 -15.05 -9.95 -10.50
CA GLU A 139 -16.37 -9.57 -11.02
C GLU A 139 -17.33 -9.16 -9.89
N GLY A 140 -17.26 -9.84 -8.73
CA GLY A 140 -18.06 -9.49 -7.55
C GLY A 140 -17.68 -8.16 -6.87
N VAL A 141 -16.47 -7.65 -7.08
CA VAL A 141 -15.99 -6.37 -6.50
C VAL A 141 -16.37 -5.17 -7.37
N GLY A 142 -16.71 -5.40 -8.65
CA GLY A 142 -17.07 -4.35 -9.61
C GLY A 142 -15.86 -3.60 -10.18
N GLU A 143 -16.11 -2.50 -10.91
CA GLU A 143 -15.08 -1.62 -11.50
C GLU A 143 -14.44 -0.73 -10.43
N TRP A 144 -13.59 -1.32 -9.60
CA TRP A 144 -12.76 -0.57 -8.65
C TRP A 144 -11.33 -0.41 -9.18
N GLU A 145 -10.94 0.83 -9.45
CA GLU A 145 -9.58 1.18 -9.85
C GLU A 145 -8.85 1.83 -8.67
N ILE A 146 -7.86 1.12 -8.11
CA ILE A 146 -7.06 1.61 -6.97
C ILE A 146 -6.34 2.94 -7.27
N ASP A 147 -6.01 3.15 -8.54
CA ASP A 147 -5.26 4.32 -8.99
C ASP A 147 -6.17 5.49 -9.34
N ALA A 148 -7.48 5.30 -9.49
CA ALA A 148 -8.43 6.39 -9.67
C ALA A 148 -8.58 7.19 -8.37
N TYR A 149 -8.42 8.51 -8.46
CA TYR A 149 -8.50 9.43 -7.31
C TYR A 149 -9.41 10.64 -7.54
N LEU A 150 -9.81 10.87 -8.79
CA LEU A 150 -10.81 11.85 -9.20
C LEU A 150 -11.57 11.26 -10.40
N PRO A 151 -12.85 11.64 -10.60
CA PRO A 151 -13.57 11.30 -11.83
C PRO A 151 -12.77 11.74 -13.06
N SER A 152 -12.81 10.94 -14.14
CA SER A 152 -11.97 11.15 -15.33
C SER A 152 -12.18 12.53 -15.97
N GLU A 153 -13.41 13.03 -15.98
CA GLU A 153 -13.75 14.39 -16.44
C GLU A 153 -13.10 15.46 -15.57
N THR A 154 -13.26 15.37 -14.24
CA THR A 154 -12.65 16.30 -13.27
C THR A 154 -11.13 16.29 -13.38
N LEU A 155 -10.53 15.11 -13.47
CA LEU A 155 -9.08 14.96 -13.62
C LEU A 155 -8.58 15.60 -14.92
N SER A 156 -9.32 15.43 -16.02
CA SER A 156 -8.99 16.03 -17.32
C SER A 156 -9.06 17.55 -17.24
N TRP A 157 -10.11 18.10 -16.62
CA TRP A 157 -10.25 19.53 -16.38
C TRP A 157 -9.08 20.08 -15.54
N CYS A 158 -8.73 19.42 -14.42
CA CYS A 158 -7.60 19.84 -13.58
C CYS A 158 -6.27 19.83 -14.35
N LYS A 159 -6.02 18.83 -15.20
CA LYS A 159 -4.80 18.74 -16.01
C LYS A 159 -4.71 19.86 -17.06
N VAL A 160 -5.83 20.20 -17.69
CA VAL A 160 -5.90 21.31 -18.66
C VAL A 160 -5.70 22.64 -17.95
N GLY A 161 -6.40 22.85 -16.82
CA GLY A 161 -6.22 24.02 -15.97
C GLY A 161 -4.76 24.19 -15.56
N ALA A 162 -4.14 23.16 -14.97
CA ALA A 162 -2.76 23.23 -14.47
C ALA A 162 -1.72 23.65 -15.53
N ARG A 163 -1.93 23.31 -16.80
CA ARG A 163 -1.06 23.77 -17.91
C ARG A 163 -1.24 25.26 -18.22
N ASN A 164 -2.44 25.79 -18.02
CA ASN A 164 -2.76 27.20 -18.24
C ASN A 164 -2.35 28.09 -17.05
N TRP A 165 -2.14 27.51 -15.86
CA TRP A 165 -1.69 28.21 -14.65
C TRP A 165 -0.16 28.19 -14.46
N GLN A 166 0.62 27.78 -15.46
CA GLN A 166 2.07 27.98 -15.45
C GLN A 166 2.37 29.48 -15.58
N ILE A 167 2.52 30.14 -14.42
CA ILE A 167 3.22 31.42 -14.27
C ILE A 167 4.72 31.17 -14.32
#